data_AF-A0A412Q2K5-F1
#
_entry.id   AF-A0A412Q2K5-F1
#
_cell.length_a   1.000
_cell.length_b   1.000
_cell.length_c   1.000
_cell.angle_alpha   90.00
_cell.angle_beta   90.00
_cell.angle_gamma   90.00
#
_symmetry.space_group_name_H-M   'P 1'
#
loop_
_entity.id
_entity.type
_entity.pdbx_description
1 polymer ?
#
loop_
_entity_poly.entity_id
_entity_poly.type
_entity_poly.pdbx_seq_one_letter_code
_entity_poly.pdbx_strand_id
1 'polypeptide(L)'
;MRDSIIVSISELRSLVQDARRTGKQYVQLSILEPLDDSDGGEPVPAELSLCAFDSSECIEFENIYAPENESELNEQIATVVHMSSNLL
;
A
#
# COMPACT_ATOMS: atom_id res chain seq x y z
N MET A 1 -12.24 -6.27 -3.82
CA MET A 1 -10.83 -6.11 -4.20
C MET A 1 -10.63 -4.66 -4.52
N ARG A 2 -10.03 -3.92 -3.61
CA ARG A 2 -9.61 -2.54 -3.79
C ARG A 2 -8.59 -2.48 -4.92
N ASP A 3 -8.77 -1.51 -5.82
CA ASP A 3 -7.86 -1.26 -6.93
C ASP A 3 -6.63 -0.44 -6.50
N SER A 4 -6.72 0.26 -5.38
CA SER A 4 -5.65 1.08 -4.80
C SER A 4 -5.88 1.34 -3.31
N ILE A 5 -4.80 1.63 -2.59
CA ILE A 5 -4.81 2.18 -1.23
C ILE A 5 -3.79 3.33 -1.10
N ILE A 6 -3.96 4.18 -0.10
CA ILE A 6 -2.99 5.22 0.24
C ILE A 6 -2.00 4.65 1.26
N VAL A 7 -0.71 4.90 1.07
CA VAL A 7 0.35 4.46 1.99
C VAL A 7 1.38 5.56 2.23
N SER A 8 2.11 5.46 3.34
CA SER A 8 3.20 6.37 3.65
C SER A 8 4.37 6.24 2.67
N ILE A 9 4.86 7.37 2.15
CA ILE A 9 6.03 7.42 1.26
C ILE A 9 7.28 6.88 1.98
N SER A 10 7.46 7.18 3.26
CA SER A 10 8.66 6.75 3.98
C SER A 10 8.73 5.24 4.15
N GLU A 11 7.59 4.62 4.45
CA GLU A 11 7.47 3.16 4.63
C GLU A 11 7.61 2.46 3.28
N LEU A 12 6.91 2.92 2.25
CA LEU A 12 7.03 2.39 0.89
C LEU A 12 8.47 2.45 0.39
N ARG A 13 9.16 3.57 0.62
CA ARG A 13 10.56 3.72 0.25
C ARG A 13 11.46 2.74 1.01
N SER A 14 11.24 2.53 2.30
CA SER A 14 12.01 1.57 3.09
C SER A 14 11.83 0.16 2.53
N LEU A 15 10.58 -0.23 2.30
CA LEU A 15 10.22 -1.56 1.82
C LEU A 15 10.80 -1.87 0.44
N VAL A 16 10.73 -0.91 -0.50
CA VAL A 16 11.34 -1.05 -1.83
C VAL A 16 12.87 -1.16 -1.73
N GLN A 17 13.50 -0.47 -0.79
CA GLN A 17 14.94 -0.62 -0.56
C GLN A 17 15.28 -2.00 -0.03
N ASP A 18 14.48 -2.55 0.89
CA ASP A 18 14.66 -3.91 1.41
C ASP A 18 14.45 -4.96 0.32
N ALA A 19 13.39 -4.83 -0.48
CA ALA A 19 13.14 -5.66 -1.64
C ALA A 19 14.33 -5.66 -2.60
N ARG A 20 14.87 -4.48 -2.92
CA ARG A 20 16.04 -4.34 -3.79
C ARG A 20 17.29 -5.05 -3.21
N ARG A 21 17.49 -5.03 -1.88
CA ARG A 21 18.67 -5.65 -1.24
C ARG A 21 18.69 -7.17 -1.41
N THR A 22 17.55 -7.81 -1.67
CA THR A 22 17.48 -9.26 -1.91
C THR A 22 18.06 -9.70 -3.25
N GLY A 23 18.22 -8.80 -4.22
CA GLY A 23 18.68 -9.13 -5.57
C GLY A 23 17.66 -9.91 -6.41
N LYS A 24 16.41 -10.03 -5.96
CA LYS A 24 15.31 -10.68 -6.72
C LYS A 24 14.98 -9.91 -7.99
N GLN A 25 14.49 -10.63 -9.00
CA GLN A 25 14.20 -10.05 -10.31
C GLN A 25 12.85 -9.32 -10.35
N TYR A 26 11.86 -9.84 -9.62
CA TYR A 26 10.49 -9.36 -9.67
C TYR A 26 9.97 -9.02 -8.28
N VAL A 27 8.94 -8.18 -8.26
CA VAL A 27 8.17 -7.86 -7.06
C VAL A 27 6.69 -8.01 -7.37
N GLN A 28 5.97 -8.72 -6.51
CA GLN A 28 4.52 -8.75 -6.49
C GLN A 28 4.02 -7.82 -5.39
N LEU A 29 3.03 -6.99 -5.74
CA LEU A 29 2.31 -6.13 -4.81
C LEU A 29 0.88 -6.65 -4.70
N SER A 30 0.41 -6.85 -3.48
CA SER A 30 -0.95 -7.33 -3.20
C SER A 30 -1.60 -6.39 -2.18
N ILE A 31 -2.86 -6.01 -2.45
CA ILE A 31 -3.67 -5.24 -1.50
C ILE A 31 -4.52 -6.24 -0.72
N LEU A 32 -4.37 -6.24 0.59
CA LEU A 32 -5.19 -7.03 1.50
C LEU A 32 -6.31 -6.13 2.02
N GLU A 33 -7.53 -6.66 1.94
CA GLU A 33 -8.75 -5.93 2.35
C GLU A 33 -8.76 -5.72 3.87
N PRO A 34 -9.37 -4.63 4.35
CA PRO A 34 -9.53 -4.41 5.78
C PRO A 34 -10.35 -5.55 6.38
N LEU A 35 -9.97 -5.98 7.57
CA LEU A 35 -10.73 -6.97 8.34
C LEU A 35 -11.71 -6.20 9.23
N ASP A 36 -13.00 -6.27 8.87
CA ASP A 36 -14.07 -5.82 9.75
C ASP A 36 -14.32 -6.90 10.80
N ASP A 37 -14.02 -6.58 12.06
CA ASP A 37 -14.33 -7.45 13.19
C ASP A 37 -15.84 -7.42 13.47
N SER A 38 -16.56 -8.35 12.83
CA SER A 38 -17.91 -8.71 13.26
C SER A 38 -17.97 -9.25 14.71
N ASP A 39 -16.81 -9.40 15.39
CA ASP A 39 -16.64 -9.91 16.76
C ASP A 39 -16.10 -8.89 17.78
N GLY A 40 -16.02 -7.58 17.44
CA GLY A 40 -15.81 -6.51 18.43
C GLY A 40 -14.35 -6.18 18.79
N GLY A 41 -13.39 -6.49 17.91
CA GLY A 41 -12.04 -5.92 17.97
C GLY A 41 -11.90 -4.59 17.21
N GLU A 42 -10.70 -4.02 17.24
CA GLU A 42 -10.38 -2.76 16.56
C GLU A 42 -10.28 -3.01 15.04
N PRO A 43 -10.88 -2.15 14.19
CA PRO A 43 -10.86 -2.32 12.76
C PRO A 43 -9.42 -2.30 12.23
N VAL A 44 -9.03 -3.32 11.46
CA VAL A 44 -7.71 -3.40 10.84
C VAL A 44 -7.77 -2.72 9.47
N PRO A 45 -6.98 -1.67 9.21
CA PRO A 45 -6.97 -1.00 7.91
C PRO A 45 -6.47 -1.93 6.80
N ALA A 46 -6.78 -1.59 5.56
CA ALA A 46 -6.22 -2.29 4.40
C ALA A 46 -4.69 -2.19 4.40
N GLU A 47 -4.00 -3.16 3.80
CA GLU A 47 -2.54 -3.18 3.80
C GLU A 47 -1.95 -3.56 2.43
N LEU A 48 -0.76 -3.01 2.16
CA LEU A 48 0.07 -3.37 1.02
C LEU A 48 1.05 -4.45 1.45
N SER A 49 0.93 -5.62 0.84
CA SER A 49 1.89 -6.71 0.96
C SER A 49 2.84 -6.72 -0.24
N LEU A 50 4.11 -7.01 0.02
CA LEU A 50 5.18 -7.07 -0.97
C LEU A 50 5.91 -8.41 -0.87
N CYS A 51 5.99 -9.14 -1.98
CA CYS A 51 6.91 -10.27 -2.14
C CYS A 51 7.91 -9.98 -3.25
N ALA A 52 9.21 -10.10 -2.96
CA ALA A 52 10.25 -10.10 -3.97
C ALA A 52 10.58 -11.55 -4.36
N PHE A 53 10.55 -11.86 -5.66
CA PHE A 53 10.71 -13.24 -6.11
C PHE A 53 11.55 -13.38 -7.39
N ASP A 54 12.06 -14.59 -7.59
CA ASP A 54 12.63 -15.07 -8.83
C ASP A 54 12.15 -16.51 -9.11
N SER A 55 12.80 -17.22 -10.05
CA SER A 55 12.43 -18.59 -10.39
C SER A 55 12.63 -19.61 -9.26
N SER A 56 13.30 -19.24 -8.18
CA SER A 56 13.74 -20.13 -7.11
C SER A 56 13.05 -19.86 -5.77
N GLU A 57 12.83 -18.59 -5.42
CA GLU A 57 12.30 -18.23 -4.11
C GLU A 57 11.46 -16.93 -4.15
N CYS A 58 10.53 -16.81 -3.19
CA CYS A 58 9.78 -15.61 -2.85
C CYS A 58 10.12 -15.23 -1.41
N ILE A 59 10.45 -13.97 -1.20
CA ILE A 59 10.74 -13.38 0.11
C ILE A 59 9.62 -12.39 0.39
N GLU A 60 8.85 -12.67 1.44
CA GLU A 60 7.81 -11.78 1.95
C GLU A 60 8.42 -10.73 2.87
N PHE A 61 7.88 -9.52 2.81
CA PHE A 61 8.30 -8.40 3.64
C PHE A 61 7.17 -7.95 4.57
N GLU A 62 7.49 -7.06 5.50
CA GLU A 62 6.50 -6.40 6.34
C GLU A 62 5.47 -5.64 5.51
N ASN A 63 4.22 -5.69 5.95
CA ASN A 63 3.13 -4.99 5.28
C ASN A 63 3.12 -3.51 5.66
N ILE A 64 2.63 -2.68 4.74
CA ILE A 64 2.37 -1.26 5.00
C ILE A 64 0.87 -1.06 5.12
N TYR A 65 0.43 -0.56 6.28
CA TYR A 65 -0.97 -0.28 6.52
C TYR A 65 -1.39 1.03 5.85
N ALA A 66 -2.63 1.07 5.38
CA ALA A 66 -3.29 2.30 5.00
C ALA A 66 -3.47 3.19 6.25
N PRO A 67 -3.37 4.52 6.10
CA PRO A 67 -3.58 5.43 7.21
C PRO A 67 -5.04 5.40 7.66
N GLU A 68 -5.28 5.61 8.95
CA GLU A 68 -6.63 5.62 9.53
C GLU A 68 -7.57 6.65 8.84
N ASN A 69 -7.02 7.77 8.39
CA ASN A 69 -7.75 8.83 7.70
C ASN A 69 -7.69 8.73 6.16
N GLU A 70 -7.51 7.52 5.60
CA GLU A 70 -7.44 7.28 4.15
C GLU A 70 -8.60 7.93 3.39
N SER A 71 -9.82 7.91 3.94
CA SER A 71 -11.00 8.53 3.30
C SER A 71 -10.83 10.04 3.10
N GLU A 72 -10.36 10.76 4.13
CA GLU A 72 -10.11 12.20 4.06
C GLU A 72 -8.99 12.54 3.07
N LEU A 73 -7.94 11.71 3.05
CA LEU A 73 -6.83 11.87 2.10
C LEU A 73 -7.30 11.65 0.66
N ASN A 74 -8.20 10.70 0.43
CA ASN A 74 -8.76 10.45 -0.89
C ASN A 74 -9.61 11.63 -1.41
N GLU A 75 -10.38 12.26 -0.54
CA GLU A 75 -11.12 13.50 -0.86
C GLU A 75 -10.17 14.66 -1.20
N GLN A 76 -9.05 14.78 -0.49
CA GLN A 76 -8.02 15.77 -0.80
C GLN A 76 -7.37 15.52 -2.17
N ILE A 77 -7.10 14.26 -2.54
CA ILE A 77 -6.57 13.91 -3.86
C ILE A 77 -7.52 14.37 -4.96
N ALA A 78 -8.82 14.10 -4.84
CA ALA A 78 -9.81 14.55 -5.82
C ALA A 78 -9.78 16.08 -6.01
N THR A 79 -9.65 16.82 -4.91
CA THR A 79 -9.57 18.29 -4.93
C THR A 79 -8.29 18.80 -5.63
N VAL A 80 -7.14 18.18 -5.38
CA VAL A 80 -5.85 18.56 -5.99
C VAL A 80 -5.79 18.23 -7.49
N VAL A 81 -6.38 17.11 -7.92
CA VAL A 81 -6.49 16.74 -9.34
C VAL A 81 -7.30 17.78 -10.12
N HIS A 82 -8.36 18.33 -9.52
CA HIS A 82 -9.16 19.40 -10.13
C HIS A 82 -8.40 20.72 -10.24
N MET A 83 -7.53 21.07 -9.29
CA MET A 83 -6.73 22.30 -9.38
C MET A 83 -5.64 22.22 -10.45
N SER A 84 -5.03 21.04 -10.64
CA SER A 84 -4.01 20.83 -11.68
C SER A 84 -4.60 20.91 -13.10
N SER A 85 -5.89 20.60 -13.26
CA SER A 85 -6.57 20.63 -14.56
C SER A 85 -6.93 22.04 -15.05
N ASN A 86 -6.89 23.05 -14.16
CA ASN A 86 -7.15 24.45 -14.50
C ASN A 86 -5.87 25.25 -14.83
N LEU A 87 -4.72 24.58 -14.93
CA LEU A 87 -3.41 25.19 -15.21
C LEU A 87 -2.87 24.87 -16.62
N LEU A 88 -3.71 24.37 -17.52
CA LEU A 88 -3.37 24.09 -18.93
C LEU A 88 -4.17 24.98 -19.90
#